data_AF-A0A8T5M497-F1
#
_entry.id   AF-A0A8T5M497-F1
#
_cell.length_a   1.000
_cell.length_b   1.000
_cell.length_c   1.000
_cell.angle_alpha   90.00
_cell.angle_beta   90.00
_cell.angle_gamma   90.00
#
_symmetry.space_group_name_H-M   'P 1'
#
loop_
_entity.id
_entity.type
_entity.pdbx_description
1 polymer ?
#
loop_
_entity_poly.entity_id
_entity_poly.type
_entity_poly.pdbx_seq_one_letter_code
_entity_poly.pdbx_strand_id
1 'polypeptide(L)'
;MDSLVARQLLSNAAMIAQKEKEDFSRLEIAKKVNEIKYLSAQKKVPRLTLRKEIIHLENNLKNVFDVEQRLLKQKNQENIKIESLKRQIQTLKNQLKVSADKDLSKKVERLSHLLAEHLARVNAAETVELTRKIVEETKKPDLKLDPETIERIKVLKGRLERLEHEISIHKELETKKPEEIKLIESKVSLIQDKLNSYYQKHPELLELEGFVKQVPSAKLLDQPKFEVKHEMAFPTTPIISKEIDEEMITEGVKAEELEFKLSADHLPLPPPPRVKKG
;
A
#
# COMPACT_ATOMS: atom_id res chain seq x y z
N MET A 1 13.59 -11.92 -9.58
CA MET A 1 12.51 -11.18 -8.88
C MET A 1 13.16 -10.27 -7.85
N ASP A 2 14.03 -9.35 -8.28
CA ASP A 2 14.87 -8.54 -7.38
C ASP A 2 14.82 -7.08 -7.81
N SER A 3 13.65 -6.45 -7.73
CA SER A 3 13.61 -4.98 -7.77
C SER A 3 13.86 -4.47 -6.35
N LEU A 4 14.80 -3.54 -6.21
CA LEU A 4 15.11 -2.85 -4.95
C LEU A 4 13.83 -2.27 -4.31
N VAL A 5 12.91 -1.81 -5.16
CA VAL A 5 11.60 -1.28 -4.81
C VAL A 5 10.73 -2.34 -4.12
N ALA A 6 10.69 -3.57 -4.62
CA ALA A 6 9.93 -4.65 -3.99
C ALA A 6 10.47 -5.00 -2.60
N ARG A 7 11.79 -4.98 -2.39
CA ARG A 7 12.39 -5.17 -1.06
C ARG A 7 12.06 -4.03 -0.11
N GLN A 8 12.10 -2.79 -0.57
CA GLN A 8 11.74 -1.62 0.25
C GLN A 8 10.26 -1.65 0.64
N LEU A 9 9.36 -1.98 -0.29
CA LEU A 9 7.93 -2.10 0.00
C LEU A 9 7.63 -3.24 0.98
N LEU A 10 8.26 -4.41 0.82
CA LEU A 10 8.11 -5.52 1.75
C LEU A 10 8.67 -5.18 3.14
N SER A 11 9.81 -4.48 3.21
CA SER A 11 10.38 -4.02 4.48
C SER A 11 9.45 -3.04 5.18
N ASN A 12 8.88 -2.07 4.46
CA ASN A 12 7.93 -1.11 5.01
C ASN A 12 6.64 -1.79 5.47
N ALA A 13 6.09 -2.72 4.68
CA ALA A 13 4.91 -3.49 5.05
C ALA A 13 5.15 -4.34 6.31
N ALA A 14 6.30 -5.00 6.41
CA ALA A 14 6.70 -5.75 7.60
C ALA A 14 6.84 -4.85 8.84
N MET A 15 7.46 -3.67 8.68
CA MET A 15 7.58 -2.68 9.76
C MET A 15 6.21 -2.18 10.25
N ILE A 16 5.30 -1.86 9.32
CA ILE A 16 3.95 -1.38 9.65
C ILE A 16 3.18 -2.47 10.39
N ALA A 17 3.19 -3.71 9.90
CA ALA A 17 2.52 -4.83 10.54
C ALA A 17 3.08 -5.15 11.94
N GLN A 18 4.39 -4.98 12.13
CA GLN A 18 5.03 -5.17 13.43
C GLN A 18 4.64 -4.04 14.41
N LYS A 19 4.60 -2.80 13.93
CA LYS A 19 4.17 -1.64 14.72
C LYS A 19 2.70 -1.73 15.13
N GLU A 20 1.82 -2.15 14.22
CA GLU A 20 0.41 -2.39 14.51
C GLU A 20 0.21 -3.48 15.57
N LYS A 21 0.99 -4.56 15.53
CA LYS A 21 0.98 -5.61 16.56
C LYS A 21 1.43 -5.08 17.93
N GLU A 22 2.50 -4.29 17.96
CA GLU A 22 3.02 -3.70 19.20
C GLU A 22 2.03 -2.68 19.79
N ASP A 23 1.45 -1.82 18.95
CA ASP A 23 0.48 -0.81 19.38
C ASP A 23 -0.82 -1.46 19.88
N PHE A 24 -1.31 -2.50 19.20
CA PHE A 24 -2.49 -3.26 19.63
C PHE A 24 -2.24 -3.95 20.99
N SER A 25 -1.10 -4.65 21.13
CA SER A 25 -0.72 -5.31 22.39
C SER A 25 -0.56 -4.30 23.53
N ARG A 26 0.10 -3.17 23.30
CA ARG A 26 0.28 -2.11 24.30
C ARG A 26 -1.04 -1.46 24.71
N LEU A 27 -1.94 -1.19 23.76
CA LEU A 27 -3.25 -0.60 24.03
C LEU A 27 -4.15 -1.55 24.82
N GLU A 28 -4.18 -2.85 24.49
CA GLU A 28 -4.95 -3.85 25.23
C GLU A 28 -4.40 -4.06 26.65
N ILE A 29 -3.07 -4.18 26.78
CA ILE A 29 -2.41 -4.29 28.09
C ILE A 29 -2.68 -3.04 28.93
N ALA A 30 -2.57 -1.84 28.35
CA ALA A 30 -2.84 -0.59 29.06
C ALA A 30 -4.31 -0.47 29.50
N LYS A 31 -5.27 -0.87 28.65
CA LYS A 31 -6.70 -0.94 29.01
C LYS A 31 -6.93 -1.89 30.17
N LYS A 32 -6.35 -3.11 30.13
CA LYS A 32 -6.48 -4.10 31.19
C LYS A 32 -5.82 -3.68 32.50
N VAL A 33 -4.66 -3.03 32.43
CA VAL A 33 -4.00 -2.43 33.61
C VAL A 33 -4.86 -1.31 34.21
N ASN A 34 -5.47 -0.45 33.39
CA ASN A 34 -6.36 0.61 33.87
C ASN A 34 -7.67 0.05 34.46
N GLU A 35 -8.21 -1.03 33.89
CA GLU A 35 -9.35 -1.77 34.44
C GLU A 35 -9.00 -2.38 35.82
N ILE A 36 -7.84 -3.01 35.96
CA ILE A 36 -7.33 -3.52 37.24
C ILE A 36 -7.12 -2.37 38.24
N LYS A 37 -6.55 -1.24 37.82
CA LYS A 37 -6.39 -0.05 38.66
C LYS A 37 -7.75 0.48 39.13
N TYR A 38 -8.73 0.58 38.23
CA TYR A 38 -10.08 1.02 38.54
C TYR A 38 -10.78 0.09 39.54
N LEU A 39 -10.70 -1.23 39.32
CA LEU A 39 -11.23 -2.23 40.25
C LEU A 39 -10.49 -2.19 41.60
N SER A 40 -9.16 -2.02 41.61
CA SER A 40 -8.39 -1.95 42.85
C SER A 40 -8.67 -0.68 43.67
N ALA A 41 -9.06 0.43 43.02
CA ALA A 41 -9.39 1.69 43.67
C ALA A 41 -10.81 1.70 44.29
N GLN A 42 -11.71 0.83 43.81
CA GLN A 42 -13.01 0.64 44.44
C GLN A 42 -12.83 -0.06 45.80
N LYS A 43 -13.02 0.67 46.91
CA LYS A 43 -12.87 0.19 48.30
C LYS A 43 -13.73 -1.05 48.68
N LYS A 44 -14.56 -1.54 47.76
CA LYS A 44 -15.51 -2.65 47.94
C LYS A 44 -15.32 -3.80 46.94
N VAL A 45 -14.17 -3.94 46.28
CA VAL A 45 -13.94 -5.16 45.46
C VAL A 45 -13.65 -6.35 46.38
N PRO A 46 -14.47 -7.42 46.34
CA PRO A 46 -14.22 -8.60 47.16
C PRO A 46 -12.87 -9.21 46.79
N ARG A 47 -12.02 -9.49 47.79
CA ARG A 47 -10.72 -10.15 47.60
C ARG A 47 -10.82 -11.46 46.79
N LEU A 48 -11.96 -12.14 46.88
CA LEU A 48 -12.27 -13.35 46.12
C LEU A 48 -12.35 -13.09 44.61
N THR A 49 -12.95 -11.96 44.19
CA THR A 49 -13.07 -11.59 42.78
C THR A 49 -11.69 -11.30 42.18
N LEU A 50 -10.84 -10.56 42.90
CA LEU A 50 -9.45 -10.31 42.47
C LEU A 50 -8.65 -11.61 42.35
N ARG A 51 -8.78 -12.53 43.31
CA ARG A 51 -8.12 -13.85 43.22
C ARG A 51 -8.59 -14.66 42.02
N LYS A 52 -9.89 -14.67 41.72
CA LYS A 52 -10.43 -15.35 40.54
C LYS A 52 -9.89 -14.75 39.25
N GLU A 53 -9.83 -13.43 39.16
CA GLU A 53 -9.30 -12.74 37.98
C GLU A 53 -7.81 -13.00 37.79
N ILE A 54 -7.02 -12.99 38.87
CA ILE A 54 -5.59 -13.36 38.83
C ILE A 54 -5.43 -14.78 38.29
N ILE A 55 -6.17 -15.75 38.83
CA ILE A 55 -6.13 -17.15 38.35
C ILE A 55 -6.55 -17.24 36.88
N HIS A 56 -7.56 -16.47 36.46
CA HIS A 56 -7.99 -16.44 35.06
C HIS A 56 -6.89 -15.89 34.14
N LEU A 57 -6.24 -14.79 34.52
CA LEU A 57 -5.13 -14.21 33.78
C LEU A 57 -3.90 -15.12 33.75
N GLU A 58 -3.57 -15.80 34.86
CA GLU A 58 -2.49 -16.80 34.91
C GLU A 58 -2.75 -17.97 33.96
N ASN A 59 -3.98 -18.48 33.93
CA ASN A 59 -4.37 -19.53 32.99
C ASN A 59 -4.31 -19.05 31.53
N ASN A 60 -4.73 -17.81 31.26
CA ASN A 60 -4.64 -17.23 29.93
C ASN A 60 -3.19 -17.06 29.48
N LEU A 61 -2.31 -16.56 30.36
CA LEU A 61 -0.87 -16.44 30.10
C LEU A 61 -0.23 -17.80 29.85
N LYS A 62 -0.60 -18.82 30.62
CA LYS A 62 -0.12 -20.19 30.39
C LYS A 62 -0.54 -20.72 29.02
N ASN A 63 -1.80 -20.48 28.61
CA ASN A 63 -2.28 -20.88 27.29
C ASN A 63 -1.51 -20.17 26.16
N VAL A 64 -1.25 -18.86 26.32
CA VAL A 64 -0.43 -18.09 25.37
C VAL A 64 0.98 -18.66 25.28
N PHE A 65 1.62 -18.94 26.42
CA PHE A 65 2.95 -19.54 26.47
C PHE A 65 3.01 -20.93 25.80
N ASP A 66 1.99 -21.77 26.01
CA ASP A 66 1.90 -23.08 25.35
C ASP A 66 1.77 -22.95 23.83
N VAL A 67 1.02 -21.95 23.34
CA VAL A 67 0.91 -21.64 21.91
C VAL A 67 2.25 -21.16 21.35
N GLU A 68 2.94 -20.25 22.05
CA GLU A 68 4.27 -19.77 21.66
C GLU A 68 5.29 -20.91 21.56
N GLN A 69 5.29 -21.84 22.52
CA GLN A 69 6.16 -23.02 22.46
C GLN A 69 5.84 -23.92 21.26
N ARG A 70 4.56 -24.12 20.93
CA ARG A 70 4.16 -24.90 19.75
C ARG A 70 4.61 -24.22 18.46
N LEU A 71 4.43 -22.91 18.35
CA LEU A 71 4.91 -22.13 17.21
C LEU A 71 6.42 -22.19 17.06
N LEU A 72 7.17 -22.09 18.15
CA LEU A 72 8.63 -22.21 18.13
C LEU A 72 9.07 -23.59 17.63
N LYS A 73 8.43 -24.67 18.09
CA LYS A 73 8.70 -26.03 17.61
C LYS A 73 8.38 -26.18 16.12
N GLN A 74 7.26 -25.65 15.65
CA GLN A 74 6.90 -25.67 14.22
C GLN A 74 7.92 -24.91 13.38
N LYS A 75 8.30 -23.70 13.80
CA LYS A 75 9.32 -22.88 13.13
C LYS A 75 10.65 -23.63 12.99
N ASN A 76 11.10 -24.31 14.04
CA ASN A 76 12.34 -25.10 14.00
C ASN A 76 12.23 -26.28 13.02
N GLN A 77 11.09 -26.99 13.00
CA GLN A 77 10.85 -28.07 12.04
C GLN A 77 10.82 -27.57 10.59
N GLU A 78 10.17 -26.43 10.34
CA GLU A 78 10.16 -25.80 9.03
C GLU A 78 11.55 -25.34 8.61
N ASN A 79 12.35 -24.79 9.53
CA ASN A 79 13.71 -24.37 9.22
C ASN A 79 14.58 -25.56 8.80
N ILE A 80 14.48 -26.70 9.49
CA ILE A 80 15.17 -27.94 9.10
C ILE A 80 14.72 -28.41 7.71
N LYS A 81 13.42 -28.34 7.39
CA LYS A 81 12.90 -28.68 6.05
C LYS A 81 13.47 -27.74 4.99
N ILE A 82 13.51 -26.43 5.26
CA ILE A 82 14.07 -25.42 4.36
C ILE A 82 15.56 -25.71 4.11
N GLU A 83 16.33 -26.03 5.14
CA GLU A 83 17.74 -26.40 5.00
C GLU A 83 17.93 -27.66 4.15
N SER A 84 17.11 -28.70 4.38
CA SER A 84 17.12 -29.92 3.58
C SER A 84 16.82 -29.62 2.10
N LEU A 85 15.80 -28.80 1.82
CA LEU A 85 15.46 -28.39 0.46
C LEU A 85 16.57 -27.55 -0.19
N LYS A 86 17.21 -26.65 0.56
CA LYS A 86 18.38 -25.88 0.07
C LYS A 86 19.52 -26.81 -0.34
N ARG A 87 19.81 -27.83 0.47
CA ARG A 87 20.83 -28.85 0.14
C ARG A 87 20.45 -29.63 -1.12
N GLN A 88 19.20 -30.08 -1.23
CA GLN A 88 18.71 -30.79 -2.43
C GLN A 88 18.81 -29.93 -3.69
N ILE A 89 18.38 -28.67 -3.63
CA ILE A 89 18.51 -27.71 -4.74
C ILE A 89 19.98 -27.54 -5.13
N GLN A 90 20.88 -27.44 -4.15
CA GLN A 90 22.31 -27.31 -4.43
C GLN A 90 22.86 -28.57 -5.11
N THR A 91 22.47 -29.76 -4.66
CA THR A 91 22.85 -31.03 -5.30
C THR A 91 22.33 -31.10 -6.73
N LEU A 92 21.07 -30.74 -6.98
CA LEU A 92 20.48 -30.72 -8.32
C LEU A 92 21.18 -29.69 -9.21
N LYS A 93 21.48 -28.49 -8.70
CA LYS A 93 22.26 -27.50 -9.44
C LYS A 93 23.64 -28.03 -9.82
N ASN A 94 24.31 -28.72 -8.90
CA ASN A 94 25.61 -29.33 -9.17
C ASN A 94 25.50 -30.46 -10.19
N GLN A 95 24.49 -31.33 -10.07
CA GLN A 95 24.22 -32.39 -11.05
C GLN A 95 23.92 -31.82 -12.44
N LEU A 96 23.15 -30.73 -12.52
CA LEU A 96 22.82 -30.07 -13.78
C LEU A 96 24.03 -29.39 -14.43
N LYS A 97 24.95 -28.84 -13.61
CA LYS A 97 26.25 -28.34 -14.08
C LYS A 97 27.18 -29.46 -14.58
N VAL A 98 27.14 -30.63 -13.93
CA VAL A 98 27.97 -31.79 -14.30
C VAL A 98 27.39 -32.53 -15.51
N SER A 99 26.07 -32.61 -15.63
CA SER A 99 25.36 -33.24 -16.76
C SER A 99 25.31 -32.34 -18.00
N ALA A 100 26.30 -31.45 -18.17
CA ALA A 100 26.33 -30.43 -19.21
C ALA A 100 26.52 -31.02 -20.62
N ASP A 101 25.47 -31.63 -21.15
CA ASP A 101 25.08 -31.32 -22.52
C ASP A 101 24.79 -29.83 -22.55
N LYS A 102 25.79 -29.05 -22.98
CA LYS A 102 25.68 -27.59 -23.14
C LYS A 102 24.46 -27.21 -23.97
N ASP A 103 24.04 -28.10 -24.87
CA ASP A 103 22.85 -27.94 -25.70
C ASP A 103 21.53 -28.13 -24.92
N LEU A 104 21.48 -29.02 -23.94
CA LEU A 104 20.31 -29.17 -23.07
C LEU A 104 20.16 -27.95 -22.16
N SER A 105 21.27 -27.43 -21.60
CA SER A 105 21.25 -26.18 -20.80
C SER A 105 20.69 -25.02 -21.61
N LYS A 106 21.16 -24.82 -22.85
CA LYS A 106 20.63 -23.78 -23.75
C LYS A 106 19.16 -23.96 -24.08
N LYS A 107 18.69 -25.20 -24.28
CA LYS A 107 17.26 -25.50 -24.53
C LYS A 107 16.41 -25.21 -23.30
N VAL A 108 16.87 -25.58 -22.10
CA VAL A 108 16.19 -25.31 -20.83
C VAL A 108 16.14 -23.80 -20.56
N GLU A 109 17.22 -23.06 -20.80
CA GLU A 109 17.23 -21.59 -20.71
C GLU A 109 16.24 -20.95 -21.67
N ARG A 110 16.17 -21.44 -22.92
CA ARG A 110 15.21 -20.94 -23.91
C ARG A 110 13.77 -21.24 -23.52
N LEU A 111 13.49 -22.44 -22.99
CA LEU A 111 12.16 -22.80 -22.48
C LEU A 111 11.80 -21.99 -21.22
N SER A 112 12.75 -21.77 -20.32
CA SER A 112 12.57 -20.91 -19.15
C SER A 112 12.21 -19.49 -19.55
N HIS A 113 12.89 -18.93 -20.56
CA HIS A 113 12.57 -17.61 -21.11
C HIS A 113 11.17 -17.55 -21.72
N LEU A 114 10.80 -18.53 -22.56
CA LEU A 114 9.47 -18.59 -23.18
C LEU A 114 8.36 -18.76 -22.14
N LEU A 115 8.60 -19.55 -21.09
CA LEU A 115 7.66 -19.75 -19.99
C LEU A 115 7.52 -18.49 -19.14
N ALA A 116 8.63 -17.81 -18.83
CA ALA A 116 8.59 -16.51 -18.15
C ALA A 116 7.83 -15.46 -18.97
N GLU A 117 8.04 -15.42 -20.28
CA GLU A 117 7.31 -14.54 -21.18
C GLU A 117 5.81 -14.87 -21.23
N HIS A 118 5.46 -16.15 -21.29
CA HIS A 118 4.06 -16.59 -21.25
C HIS A 118 3.38 -16.23 -19.92
N LEU A 119 4.03 -16.50 -18.78
CA LEU A 119 3.49 -16.13 -17.47
C LEU A 119 3.38 -14.61 -17.31
N ALA A 120 4.34 -13.84 -17.82
CA ALA A 120 4.26 -12.38 -17.81
C ALA A 120 3.06 -11.89 -18.64
N ARG A 121 2.79 -12.49 -19.81
CA ARG A 121 1.63 -12.16 -20.63
C ARG A 121 0.31 -12.54 -19.95
N VAL A 122 0.22 -13.72 -19.32
CA VAL A 122 -0.97 -14.15 -18.57
C VAL A 122 -1.23 -13.21 -17.39
N ASN A 123 -0.23 -12.93 -16.56
CA ASN A 123 -0.36 -12.02 -15.44
C ASN A 123 -0.70 -10.59 -15.88
N ALA A 124 -0.15 -10.13 -17.01
CA ALA A 124 -0.51 -8.84 -17.59
C ALA A 124 -1.98 -8.83 -18.06
N ALA A 125 -2.45 -9.91 -18.68
CA ALA A 125 -3.85 -10.03 -19.09
C ALA A 125 -4.80 -10.02 -17.87
N GLU A 126 -4.48 -10.79 -16.82
CA GLU A 126 -5.27 -10.82 -15.58
C GLU A 126 -5.30 -9.46 -14.88
N THR A 127 -4.18 -8.75 -14.81
CA THR A 127 -4.13 -7.41 -14.20
C THR A 127 -4.92 -6.37 -15.02
N VAL A 128 -4.90 -6.47 -16.36
CA VAL A 128 -5.74 -5.64 -17.24
C VAL A 128 -7.23 -5.95 -17.06
N GLU A 129 -7.60 -7.22 -16.90
CA GLU A 129 -8.99 -7.60 -16.63
C GLU A 129 -9.47 -7.11 -15.25
N LEU A 130 -8.64 -7.23 -14.22
CA LEU A 130 -8.96 -6.74 -12.88
C LEU A 130 -9.09 -5.22 -12.86
N THR A 131 -8.16 -4.50 -13.50
CA THR A 131 -8.25 -3.03 -13.61
C THR A 131 -9.47 -2.62 -14.42
N ARG A 132 -9.84 -3.34 -15.48
CA ARG A 132 -11.08 -3.10 -16.23
C ARG A 132 -12.31 -3.30 -15.36
N LYS A 133 -12.39 -4.36 -14.56
CA LYS A 133 -13.50 -4.60 -13.61
C LYS A 133 -13.59 -3.48 -12.56
N ILE A 134 -12.46 -3.06 -11.99
CA ILE A 134 -12.42 -1.93 -11.05
C ILE A 134 -12.90 -0.64 -11.73
N VAL A 135 -12.49 -0.38 -12.97
CA VAL A 135 -12.96 0.79 -13.73
C VAL A 135 -14.46 0.70 -14.03
N GLU A 136 -14.99 -0.47 -14.34
CA GLU A 136 -16.43 -0.67 -14.58
C GLU A 136 -17.25 -0.52 -13.30
N GLU A 137 -16.74 -0.99 -12.16
CA GLU A 137 -17.36 -0.83 -10.84
C GLU A 137 -17.27 0.60 -10.32
N THR A 138 -16.17 1.31 -10.57
CA THR A 138 -15.99 2.72 -10.18
C THR A 138 -16.69 3.72 -11.13
N LYS A 139 -17.06 3.30 -12.34
CA LYS A 139 -17.84 4.11 -13.30
C LYS A 139 -19.32 4.26 -12.93
N LYS A 140 -19.80 3.63 -11.87
CA LYS A 140 -21.08 3.99 -11.23
C LYS A 140 -20.80 4.68 -9.91
N PRO A 141 -20.49 5.98 -9.89
CA PRO A 141 -20.76 6.72 -8.69
C PRO A 141 -22.30 6.77 -8.60
N ASP A 142 -22.87 6.04 -7.63
CA ASP A 142 -24.20 6.35 -7.11
C ASP A 142 -24.11 7.76 -6.50
N LEU A 143 -24.10 8.76 -7.38
CA LEU A 143 -24.21 10.16 -7.07
C LEU A 143 -25.62 10.34 -6.52
N LYS A 144 -25.75 10.24 -5.19
CA LYS A 144 -26.94 10.64 -4.45
C LYS A 144 -27.07 12.17 -4.47
N LEU A 145 -27.03 12.77 -5.66
CA LEU A 145 -27.52 14.12 -5.83
C LEU A 145 -29.04 14.06 -5.78
N ASP A 146 -29.59 14.82 -4.86
CA ASP A 146 -31.02 14.98 -4.70
C ASP A 146 -31.63 15.45 -6.04
N PRO A 147 -32.57 14.71 -6.65
CA PRO A 147 -33.10 15.03 -7.99
C PRO A 147 -33.61 16.48 -8.10
N GLU A 148 -34.10 17.06 -7.00
CA GLU A 148 -34.52 18.47 -6.97
C GLU A 148 -33.38 19.45 -7.24
N THR A 149 -32.16 19.18 -6.77
CA THR A 149 -31.00 20.06 -7.00
C THR A 149 -30.59 20.07 -8.47
N ILE A 150 -30.65 18.92 -9.14
CA ILE A 150 -30.36 18.78 -10.57
C ILE A 150 -31.38 19.56 -11.40
N GLU A 151 -32.67 19.45 -11.07
CA GLU A 151 -33.73 20.19 -11.78
C GLU A 151 -33.60 21.71 -11.59
N ARG A 152 -33.33 22.17 -10.37
CA ARG A 152 -33.13 23.60 -10.09
C ARG A 152 -31.96 24.18 -10.88
N ILE A 153 -30.86 23.42 -11.01
CA ILE A 153 -29.69 23.85 -11.79
C ILE A 153 -30.02 23.90 -13.29
N LYS A 154 -30.75 22.92 -13.83
CA LYS A 154 -31.23 22.95 -15.23
C LYS A 154 -32.11 24.17 -15.50
N VAL A 155 -33.04 24.49 -14.60
CA VAL A 155 -33.91 25.67 -14.71
C VAL A 155 -33.10 26.98 -14.67
N LEU A 156 -32.12 27.08 -13.77
CA LEU A 156 -31.26 28.26 -13.67
C LEU A 156 -30.41 28.45 -14.93
N LYS A 157 -29.86 27.38 -15.50
CA LYS A 157 -29.11 27.42 -16.78
C LYS A 157 -29.99 27.85 -17.95
N GLY A 158 -31.16 27.22 -18.12
CA GLY A 158 -32.08 27.58 -19.18
C GLY A 158 -32.66 29.00 -19.03
N ARG A 159 -32.62 29.58 -17.83
CA ARG A 159 -32.94 31.00 -17.60
C ARG A 159 -31.77 31.90 -17.96
N LEU A 160 -30.54 31.51 -17.63
CA LEU A 160 -29.32 32.24 -17.97
C LEU A 160 -29.16 32.33 -19.49
N GLU A 161 -29.30 31.21 -20.22
CA GLU A 161 -29.23 31.19 -21.69
C GLU A 161 -30.28 32.11 -22.34
N ARG A 162 -31.50 32.15 -21.79
CA ARG A 162 -32.56 33.06 -22.26
C ARG A 162 -32.22 34.52 -22.04
N LEU A 163 -31.67 34.88 -20.87
CA LEU A 163 -31.28 36.26 -20.57
C LEU A 163 -30.05 36.70 -21.38
N GLU A 164 -29.10 35.79 -21.62
CA GLU A 164 -27.94 36.06 -22.49
C GLU A 164 -28.38 36.25 -23.94
N HIS A 165 -29.35 35.46 -24.42
CA HIS A 165 -29.93 35.64 -25.74
C HIS A 165 -30.72 36.95 -25.87
N GLU A 166 -31.49 37.33 -24.83
CA GLU A 166 -32.19 38.62 -24.76
C GLU A 166 -31.20 39.80 -24.79
N ILE A 167 -30.07 39.71 -24.08
CA ILE A 167 -28.98 40.68 -24.18
C ILE A 167 -28.42 40.74 -25.62
N SER A 168 -28.21 39.59 -26.29
CA SER A 168 -27.73 39.56 -27.68
C SER A 168 -28.70 40.27 -28.62
N ILE A 169 -30.00 39.98 -28.50
CA ILE A 169 -31.06 40.60 -29.30
C ILE A 169 -31.10 42.12 -29.06
N HIS A 170 -31.00 42.58 -27.81
CA HIS A 170 -30.98 44.03 -27.51
C HIS A 170 -29.72 44.73 -28.02
N LYS A 171 -28.58 44.04 -28.07
CA LYS A 171 -27.34 44.55 -28.69
C LYS A 171 -27.47 44.65 -30.21
N GLU A 172 -28.11 43.67 -30.85
CA GLU A 172 -28.32 43.63 -32.30
C GLU A 172 -29.38 44.64 -32.79
N LEU A 173 -30.42 44.88 -32.00
CA LEU A 173 -31.53 45.79 -32.36
C LEU A 173 -31.29 47.26 -31.98
N GLU A 174 -30.15 47.61 -31.35
CA GLU A 174 -29.79 48.95 -30.87
C GLU A 174 -30.92 49.69 -30.11
N THR A 175 -31.80 48.95 -29.42
CA THR A 175 -32.93 49.54 -28.70
C THR A 175 -32.44 50.30 -27.46
N LYS A 176 -32.58 51.63 -27.50
CA LYS A 176 -31.92 52.66 -26.66
C LYS A 176 -32.36 52.76 -25.19
N LYS A 177 -32.58 51.66 -24.48
CA LYS A 177 -32.80 51.70 -23.02
C LYS A 177 -31.63 51.06 -22.27
N PRO A 178 -30.52 51.82 -22.07
CA PRO A 178 -29.34 51.30 -21.40
C PRO A 178 -29.61 50.87 -19.94
N GLU A 179 -30.67 51.38 -19.34
CA GLU A 179 -31.09 51.03 -17.97
C GLU A 179 -31.66 49.61 -17.87
N GLU A 180 -32.45 49.18 -18.86
CA GLU A 180 -33.03 47.84 -18.89
C GLU A 180 -31.95 46.78 -19.14
N ILE A 181 -30.96 47.07 -19.99
CA ILE A 181 -29.81 46.18 -20.24
C ILE A 181 -28.97 45.98 -18.97
N LYS A 182 -28.66 47.06 -18.24
CA LYS A 182 -27.92 46.96 -16.95
C LYS A 182 -28.69 46.13 -15.92
N LEU A 183 -30.02 46.24 -15.90
CA LEU A 183 -30.87 45.41 -15.03
C LEU A 183 -30.84 43.93 -15.44
N ILE A 184 -30.74 43.61 -16.73
CA ILE A 184 -30.60 42.22 -17.19
C ILE A 184 -29.19 41.69 -16.89
N GLU A 185 -28.14 42.47 -17.14
CA GLU A 185 -26.74 42.10 -16.84
C GLU A 185 -26.53 41.82 -15.34
N SER A 186 -27.08 42.66 -14.46
CA SER A 186 -27.04 42.41 -13.01
C SER A 186 -27.78 41.11 -12.62
N LYS A 187 -28.90 40.77 -13.28
CA LYS A 187 -29.60 39.50 -13.06
C LYS A 187 -28.79 38.30 -13.56
N VAL A 188 -28.10 38.43 -14.69
CA VAL A 188 -27.21 37.39 -15.21
C VAL A 188 -26.07 37.14 -14.23
N SER A 189 -25.42 38.20 -13.72
CA SER A 189 -24.37 38.08 -12.70
C SER A 189 -24.88 37.36 -11.44
N LEU A 190 -26.07 37.72 -10.94
CA LEU A 190 -26.67 37.06 -9.77
C LEU A 190 -26.98 35.57 -10.01
N ILE A 191 -27.36 35.18 -11.23
CA ILE A 191 -27.61 33.77 -11.58
C ILE A 191 -26.28 33.01 -11.73
N GLN A 192 -25.26 33.63 -12.32
CA GLN A 192 -23.91 33.07 -12.42
C GLN A 192 -23.31 32.84 -11.04
N ASP A 193 -23.44 33.79 -10.11
CA ASP A 193 -22.97 33.64 -8.72
C ASP A 193 -23.68 32.49 -8.00
N LYS A 194 -25.00 32.36 -8.22
CA LYS A 194 -25.76 31.23 -7.67
C LYS A 194 -25.29 29.90 -8.25
N LEU A 195 -25.10 29.80 -9.56
CA LEU A 195 -24.58 28.61 -10.21
C LEU A 195 -23.17 28.25 -9.70
N ASN A 196 -22.28 29.24 -9.60
CA ASN A 196 -20.95 29.07 -9.03
C ASN A 196 -21.00 28.56 -7.59
N SER A 197 -21.91 29.07 -6.76
CA SER A 197 -22.11 28.56 -5.40
C SER A 197 -22.58 27.10 -5.35
N TYR A 198 -23.33 26.63 -6.36
CA TYR A 198 -23.72 25.23 -6.49
C TYR A 198 -22.54 24.36 -6.96
N TYR A 199 -21.73 24.83 -7.91
CA TYR A 199 -20.53 24.10 -8.37
C TYR A 199 -19.45 24.00 -7.30
N GLN A 200 -19.27 25.03 -6.48
CA GLN A 200 -18.35 24.98 -5.34
C GLN A 200 -18.78 23.96 -4.29
N LYS A 201 -20.10 23.77 -4.11
CA LYS A 201 -20.66 22.78 -3.18
C LYS A 201 -20.67 21.36 -3.76
N HIS A 202 -20.82 21.25 -5.08
CA HIS A 202 -20.92 20.00 -5.81
C HIS A 202 -20.02 20.02 -7.06
N PRO A 203 -18.70 19.82 -6.90
CA PRO A 203 -17.76 19.82 -8.02
C PRO A 203 -18.05 18.71 -9.06
N GLU A 204 -18.71 17.63 -8.63
CA GLU A 204 -19.16 16.50 -9.46
C GLU A 204 -20.13 16.94 -10.60
N LEU A 205 -20.84 18.06 -10.43
CA LEU A 205 -21.73 18.60 -11.46
C LEU A 205 -20.99 19.21 -12.66
N LEU A 206 -19.72 19.61 -12.45
CA LEU A 206 -18.87 20.15 -13.51
C LEU A 206 -18.44 19.04 -14.49
N GLU A 207 -18.25 17.82 -13.99
CA GLU A 207 -17.84 16.65 -14.78
C GLU A 207 -18.99 16.12 -15.66
N LEU A 208 -20.25 16.24 -15.19
CA LEU A 208 -21.44 15.91 -15.98
C LEU A 208 -21.63 16.84 -17.19
N GLU A 209 -21.16 18.09 -17.12
CA GLU A 209 -21.23 19.03 -18.25
C GLU A 209 -20.16 18.80 -19.33
N GLY A 210 -19.06 18.12 -18.99
CA GLY A 210 -18.03 17.72 -19.95
C GLY A 210 -18.53 16.77 -21.06
N PHE A 211 -19.73 16.22 -20.94
CA PHE A 211 -20.30 15.26 -21.89
C PHE A 211 -21.21 15.86 -22.98
N VAL A 212 -21.51 17.17 -22.98
CA VAL A 212 -22.40 17.81 -23.99
C VAL A 212 -21.73 18.93 -24.80
N LYS A 213 -20.40 18.92 -24.92
CA LYS A 213 -19.75 19.47 -26.13
C LYS A 213 -19.12 18.32 -26.89
N GLN A 214 -19.94 17.64 -27.70
CA GLN A 214 -19.40 17.02 -28.91
C GLN A 214 -18.75 18.13 -29.72
N VAL A 215 -17.43 18.22 -29.59
CA VAL A 215 -16.60 18.96 -30.54
C VAL A 215 -16.91 18.37 -31.92
N PRO A 216 -17.31 19.18 -32.91
CA PRO A 216 -17.49 18.72 -34.27
C PRO A 216 -16.18 18.07 -34.73
N SER A 217 -16.31 16.93 -35.36
CA SER A 217 -15.22 16.14 -35.95
C SER A 217 -14.47 16.99 -36.99
N ALA A 218 -13.52 17.79 -36.53
CA ALA A 218 -12.68 18.61 -37.38
C ALA A 218 -11.33 17.90 -37.54
N LYS A 219 -11.22 17.23 -38.69
CA LYS A 219 -10.01 17.02 -39.50
C LYS A 219 -8.73 16.67 -38.74
N LEU A 220 -8.35 15.40 -38.87
CA LEU A 220 -6.98 14.92 -38.93
C LEU A 220 -6.08 15.94 -39.65
N LEU A 221 -5.31 16.68 -38.88
CA LEU A 221 -4.12 17.39 -39.33
C LEU A 221 -2.93 16.53 -38.91
N ASP A 222 -2.15 16.14 -39.90
CA ASP A 222 -0.85 15.48 -39.74
C ASP A 222 -0.03 16.14 -38.65
N GLN A 223 0.18 15.43 -37.55
CA GLN A 223 1.20 15.81 -36.58
C GLN A 223 2.57 15.42 -37.16
N PRO A 224 3.58 16.30 -37.10
CA PRO A 224 4.93 15.95 -37.51
C PRO A 224 5.46 14.88 -36.55
N LYS A 225 6.11 13.86 -37.13
CA LYS A 225 6.86 12.83 -36.40
C LYS A 225 7.87 13.52 -35.47
N PHE A 226 7.59 13.56 -34.18
CA PHE A 226 8.62 13.86 -33.19
C PHE A 226 9.47 12.60 -33.05
N GLU A 227 10.68 12.63 -33.61
CA GLU A 227 11.76 11.73 -33.21
C GLU A 227 12.09 12.01 -31.74
N VAL A 228 11.59 11.16 -30.85
CA VAL A 228 12.03 11.11 -29.46
C VAL A 228 13.44 10.52 -29.45
N LYS A 229 14.45 11.39 -29.48
CA LYS A 229 15.83 11.01 -29.16
C LYS A 229 15.90 10.71 -27.66
N HIS A 230 15.84 9.44 -27.29
CA HIS A 230 16.18 9.00 -25.94
C HIS A 230 17.69 9.14 -25.77
N GLU A 231 18.15 10.27 -25.21
CA GLU A 231 19.47 10.33 -24.57
C GLU A 231 19.42 9.46 -23.31
N MET A 232 19.96 8.24 -23.44
CA MET A 232 20.23 7.37 -22.29
C MET A 232 21.37 8.02 -21.50
N ALA A 233 21.03 8.81 -20.47
CA ALA A 233 21.99 9.28 -19.49
C ALA A 233 22.47 8.10 -18.62
N PHE A 234 23.37 7.29 -19.16
CA PHE A 234 24.20 6.40 -18.35
C PHE A 234 25.24 7.26 -17.64
N PRO A 235 25.32 7.26 -16.29
CA PRO A 235 26.48 7.82 -15.63
C PRO A 235 27.67 6.91 -15.93
N THR A 236 28.50 7.30 -16.90
CA THR A 236 29.85 6.77 -17.05
C THR A 236 30.69 7.29 -15.89
N THR A 237 30.79 6.52 -14.82
CA THR A 237 31.91 6.66 -13.89
C THR A 237 33.16 6.17 -14.59
N PRO A 238 34.24 6.96 -14.69
CA PRO A 238 35.49 6.51 -15.27
C PRO A 238 36.07 5.38 -14.41
N ILE A 239 36.38 4.28 -15.09
CA ILE A 239 37.13 3.14 -14.58
C ILE A 239 38.51 3.65 -14.18
N ILE A 240 38.73 3.85 -12.88
CA ILE A 240 40.07 3.88 -12.31
C ILE A 240 40.43 2.41 -12.07
N SER A 241 41.18 1.86 -13.02
CA SER A 241 41.96 0.65 -12.84
C SER A 241 42.96 0.87 -11.71
N LYS A 242 42.63 0.33 -10.53
CA LYS A 242 43.62 -0.06 -9.53
C LYS A 242 43.45 -1.55 -9.30
N GLU A 243 44.49 -2.28 -9.67
CA GLU A 243 44.82 -3.60 -9.16
C GLU A 243 44.65 -3.56 -7.63
N ILE A 244 43.73 -4.35 -7.12
CA ILE A 244 43.66 -4.69 -5.70
C ILE A 244 43.65 -6.21 -5.65
N ASP A 245 44.71 -6.68 -5.02
CA ASP A 245 45.12 -8.04 -4.81
C ASP A 245 44.00 -8.98 -4.33
N GLU A 246 44.06 -10.20 -4.86
CA GLU A 246 43.33 -11.37 -4.44
C GLU A 246 43.77 -11.80 -3.02
N GLU A 247 43.32 -11.14 -1.97
CA GLU A 247 43.59 -11.62 -0.59
C GLU A 247 42.61 -11.09 0.47
N MET A 248 41.29 -11.25 0.28
CA MET A 248 40.31 -11.09 1.39
C MET A 248 39.09 -12.03 1.29
N ILE A 249 39.33 -13.32 1.07
CA ILE A 249 38.33 -14.39 1.28
C ILE A 249 38.69 -15.19 2.55
N THR A 250 38.78 -14.54 3.72
CA THR A 250 38.90 -15.25 5.02
C THR A 250 38.34 -14.46 6.23
N GLU A 251 37.25 -13.70 6.10
CA GLU A 251 36.59 -13.07 7.26
C GLU A 251 35.18 -13.62 7.58
N GLY A 252 34.73 -14.67 6.87
CA GLY A 252 33.45 -15.34 7.12
C GLY A 252 33.46 -16.42 8.22
N VAL A 253 34.60 -16.70 8.86
CA VAL A 253 34.75 -17.83 9.82
C VAL A 253 34.88 -17.38 11.29
N LYS A 254 35.00 -16.08 11.58
CA LYS A 254 35.18 -15.58 12.96
C LYS A 254 33.91 -15.11 13.68
N ALA A 255 32.75 -15.17 13.04
CA ALA A 255 31.49 -14.79 13.69
C ALA A 255 30.90 -15.90 14.59
N GLU A 256 31.23 -17.17 14.36
CA GLU A 256 30.70 -18.28 15.17
C GLU A 256 31.46 -18.50 16.50
N GLU A 257 32.69 -18.02 16.66
CA GLU A 257 33.43 -18.12 17.94
C GLU A 257 33.06 -17.04 18.97
N LEU A 258 32.35 -15.98 18.56
CA LEU A 258 31.93 -14.89 19.45
C LEU A 258 30.59 -15.17 20.15
N GLU A 259 29.71 -16.00 19.57
CA GLU A 259 28.46 -16.40 20.22
C GLU A 259 28.65 -17.47 21.29
N PHE A 260 29.73 -18.28 21.23
CA PHE A 260 29.98 -19.33 22.23
C PHE A 260 30.58 -18.82 23.55
N LYS A 261 31.10 -17.58 23.58
CA LYS A 261 31.71 -16.99 24.80
C LYS A 261 30.73 -16.19 25.67
N LEU A 262 29.53 -15.86 25.19
CA LEU A 262 28.51 -15.17 25.97
C LEU A 262 27.67 -16.09 26.87
N SER A 263 27.77 -17.41 26.70
CA SER A 263 27.11 -18.41 27.55
C SER A 263 27.94 -18.91 28.75
N ALA A 264 29.17 -18.39 28.94
CA ALA A 264 30.06 -18.81 30.02
C ALA A 264 30.02 -17.89 31.26
N ASP A 265 29.45 -16.69 31.17
CA ASP A 265 29.30 -15.77 32.30
C ASP A 265 27.97 -16.00 33.05
N HIS A 266 27.74 -17.23 33.50
CA HIS A 266 26.77 -17.50 34.55
C HIS A 266 27.43 -17.21 35.90
N LEU A 267 27.05 -16.09 36.51
CA LEU A 267 27.32 -15.78 37.92
C LEU A 267 27.02 -17.02 38.79
N PRO A 268 27.93 -17.44 39.69
CA PRO A 268 27.70 -18.58 40.55
C PRO A 268 26.47 -18.31 41.44
N LEU A 269 25.52 -19.24 41.43
CA LEU A 269 24.34 -19.16 42.28
C LEU A 269 24.76 -19.10 43.75
N PRO A 270 24.09 -18.29 44.59
CA PRO A 270 24.38 -18.23 46.01
C PRO A 270 24.16 -19.60 46.67
N PRO A 271 24.99 -19.98 47.66
CA PRO A 271 24.87 -21.26 48.33
C PRO A 271 23.51 -21.39 49.04
N PRO A 272 22.92 -22.59 49.05
CA PRO A 272 21.61 -22.80 49.66
C PRO A 272 21.62 -22.53 51.17
N PRO A 273 20.52 -21.99 51.73
CA PRO A 273 20.43 -21.67 53.15
C PRO A 273 20.55 -22.94 54.00
N ARG A 274 21.45 -22.90 54.98
CA ARG A 274 21.66 -23.99 55.93
C ARG A 274 20.43 -24.12 56.83
N VAL A 275 19.66 -25.18 56.62
CA VAL A 275 18.62 -25.59 57.55
C VAL A 275 19.31 -26.11 58.81
N LYS A 276 19.22 -25.38 59.92
CA LYS A 276 19.62 -25.90 61.24
C LYS A 276 18.66 -27.03 61.58
N LYS A 277 19.18 -28.26 61.68
CA LYS A 277 18.46 -29.36 62.31
C LYS A 277 18.32 -29.03 63.80
N GLY A 278 17.09 -28.76 64.22
CA GLY A 278 16.67 -28.84 65.62
C GLY A 278 16.20 -30.26 65.92
#